data_AF-A0A2W4WAN9-F1
#
_entry.id   AF-A0A2W4WAN9-F1
#
_cell.length_a   1.000
_cell.length_b   1.000
_cell.length_c   1.000
_cell.angle_alpha   90.00
_cell.angle_beta   90.00
_cell.angle_gamma   90.00
#
_symmetry.space_group_name_H-M   'P 1'
#
loop_
_entity.id
_entity.type
_entity.pdbx_description
1 polymer ?
#
loop_
_entity_poly.entity_id
_entity_poly.type
_entity_poly.pdbx_seq_one_letter_code
_entity_poly.pdbx_strand_id
1 'polypeptide(L)'
;MVTKFQRTTAAVEGRNGYLTQIHHSRRGLSPHRLNVMTAIHNFDLQRADGSTAAERLFKQAHPDLFQTVLALMPDLPLPRRRAKSSISPILTKPGVPA
;
A
#
# COMPACT_ATOMS: atom_id res chain seq x y z
N MET A 1 12.75 18.72 -3.29
CA MET A 1 12.94 18.77 -4.75
C MET A 1 12.10 17.64 -5.36
N VAL A 2 11.01 17.96 -6.07
CA VAL A 2 10.11 16.93 -6.64
C VAL A 2 10.52 16.65 -8.08
N THR A 3 11.04 15.46 -8.34
CA THR A 3 11.60 15.02 -9.63
C THR A 3 10.59 14.33 -10.56
N LYS A 4 9.29 14.30 -10.19
CA LYS A 4 8.26 13.53 -10.90
C LYS A 4 7.22 14.35 -11.67
N PHE A 5 7.31 15.68 -11.65
CA PHE A 5 6.34 16.53 -12.37
C PHE A 5 6.96 17.09 -13.64
N GLN A 6 6.48 16.61 -14.79
CA GLN A 6 6.79 17.20 -16.09
C GLN A 6 5.83 18.36 -16.35
N ARG A 7 6.39 19.54 -16.70
CA ARG A 7 5.60 20.72 -17.07
C ARG A 7 4.90 20.42 -18.39
N THR A 8 3.59 20.20 -18.34
CA THR A 8 2.76 20.11 -19.54
C THR A 8 2.45 21.52 -20.03
N THR A 9 2.63 21.76 -21.33
CA THR A 9 2.45 23.09 -21.95
C THR A 9 0.98 23.42 -22.25
N ALA A 10 0.09 22.44 -22.12
CA ALA A 10 -1.35 22.61 -22.33
C ALA A 10 -2.07 22.91 -21.01
N ALA A 11 -2.73 24.07 -20.93
CA ALA A 11 -3.59 24.45 -19.80
C ALA A 11 -4.68 23.39 -19.50
N VAL A 12 -5.08 22.63 -20.53
CA VAL A 12 -6.06 21.52 -20.44
C VAL A 12 -5.49 20.32 -19.68
N GLU A 13 -4.22 19.98 -19.87
CA GLU A 13 -3.58 18.85 -19.18
C GLU A 13 -3.38 19.14 -17.69
N GLY A 14 -3.02 20.38 -17.33
CA GLY A 14 -2.94 20.81 -15.94
C GLY A 14 -4.30 20.76 -15.24
N ARG A 15 -5.36 21.25 -15.90
CA ARG A 15 -6.73 21.18 -15.37
C ARG A 15 -7.22 19.73 -15.25
N ASN A 16 -6.96 18.89 -16.25
CA ASN A 16 -7.36 17.48 -16.22
C ASN A 16 -6.57 16.69 -15.16
N GLY A 17 -5.28 16.98 -14.97
CA GLY A 17 -4.47 16.42 -13.89
C GLY A 17 -5.02 16.81 -12.52
N TYR A 18 -5.35 18.09 -12.32
CA TYR A 18 -5.96 18.59 -11.08
C TYR A 18 -7.33 17.95 -10.80
N LEU A 19 -8.21 17.88 -11.81
CA LEU A 19 -9.52 17.24 -11.68
C LEU A 19 -9.39 15.74 -11.43
N THR A 20 -8.44 15.06 -12.07
CA THR A 20 -8.13 13.64 -11.85
C THR A 20 -7.61 13.41 -10.43
N GLN A 21 -6.69 14.25 -9.94
CA GLN A 21 -6.18 14.18 -8.57
C GLN A 21 -7.31 14.42 -7.58
N ILE A 22 -8.15 15.44 -7.79
CA ILE A 22 -9.35 15.66 -6.98
C ILE A 22 -10.25 14.43 -7.01
N HIS A 23 -10.55 13.87 -8.17
CA HIS A 23 -11.42 12.71 -8.29
C HIS A 23 -10.84 11.46 -7.63
N HIS A 24 -9.53 11.26 -7.65
CA HIS A 24 -8.87 10.16 -6.95
C HIS A 24 -8.80 10.40 -5.43
N SER A 25 -8.46 11.62 -5.01
CA SER A 25 -8.35 12.00 -3.60
C SER A 25 -9.71 12.14 -2.89
N ARG A 26 -10.79 12.46 -3.61
CA ARG A 26 -12.15 12.63 -3.07
C ARG A 26 -12.92 11.33 -2.88
N ARG A 27 -12.39 10.17 -3.29
CA ARG A 27 -13.07 8.86 -3.11
C ARG A 27 -13.20 8.46 -1.63
N GLY A 28 -12.60 9.21 -0.71
CA GLY A 28 -12.59 8.91 0.71
C GLY A 28 -11.80 7.64 1.02
N LEU A 29 -11.77 7.28 2.29
CA LEU A 29 -11.27 5.98 2.69
C LEU A 29 -12.40 4.96 2.56
N SER A 30 -12.11 3.79 2.01
CA SER A 30 -13.06 2.68 2.12
C SER A 30 -13.31 2.38 3.61
N PRO A 31 -14.49 1.86 4.00
CA PRO A 31 -14.77 1.51 5.39
C PRO A 31 -13.71 0.57 5.99
N HIS A 32 -13.23 -0.38 5.19
CA HIS A 32 -12.14 -1.27 5.60
C HIS A 32 -10.84 -0.51 5.90
N ARG A 33 -10.42 0.39 5.00
CA ARG A 33 -9.22 1.19 5.19
C ARG A 33 -9.35 2.14 6.37
N LEU A 34 -10.53 2.72 6.58
CA LEU A 34 -10.82 3.53 7.75
C LEU A 34 -10.65 2.74 9.04
N ASN A 35 -11.22 1.53 9.13
CA ASN A 35 -11.07 0.67 10.30
C ASN A 35 -9.60 0.35 10.60
N VAL A 36 -8.83 -0.02 9.59
CA VAL A 36 -7.39 -0.31 9.74
C VAL A 36 -6.63 0.93 10.21
N MET A 37 -6.88 2.09 9.59
CA MET A 37 -6.23 3.35 9.99
C MET A 37 -6.61 3.78 11.41
N THR A 38 -7.84 3.54 11.84
CA THR A 38 -8.29 3.79 13.22
C THR A 38 -7.54 2.91 14.20
N ALA A 39 -7.34 1.62 13.90
CA ALA A 39 -6.56 0.72 14.74
C ALA A 39 -5.09 1.19 14.86
N ILE A 40 -4.44 1.51 13.74
CA ILE A 40 -3.06 2.01 13.73
C ILE A 40 -2.95 3.32 14.51
N HIS A 41 -3.87 4.26 14.29
CA HIS A 41 -3.89 5.53 15.02
C HIS A 41 -4.00 5.33 16.53
N ASN A 42 -4.85 4.41 16.96
CA ASN A 42 -5.12 4.21 18.38
C ASN A 42 -4.03 3.44 19.10
N PHE A 43 -3.42 2.45 18.46
CA PHE A 43 -2.57 1.45 19.13
C PHE A 43 -1.09 1.46 18.70
N ASP A 44 -0.71 2.17 17.64
CA ASP A 44 0.68 2.17 17.14
C ASP A 44 1.28 3.59 17.08
N LEU A 45 0.49 4.59 16.68
CA LEU A 45 0.99 5.97 16.63
C LEU A 45 1.23 6.54 18.03
N GLN A 46 2.48 6.92 18.28
CA GLN A 46 2.94 7.52 19.52
C GLN A 46 3.07 9.04 19.39
N ARG A 47 2.81 9.74 20.50
CA ARG A 47 3.11 11.17 20.63
C ARG A 47 4.56 11.37 21.09
N ALA A 48 5.01 12.61 21.21
CA ALA A 48 6.32 12.97 21.73
C ALA A 48 6.61 12.44 23.16
N ASP A 49 5.58 12.11 23.94
CA ASP A 49 5.69 11.50 25.27
C ASP A 49 5.74 9.96 25.22
N GLY A 50 5.70 9.35 24.03
CA GLY A 50 5.71 7.90 23.83
C GLY A 50 4.35 7.23 24.00
N SER A 51 3.30 7.94 24.44
CA SER A 51 1.98 7.34 24.67
C SER A 51 1.16 7.21 23.38
N THR A 52 0.37 6.14 23.30
CA THR A 52 -0.63 5.93 22.24
C THR A 52 -1.97 6.60 22.58
N ALA A 53 -2.87 6.74 21.60
CA ALA A 53 -4.20 7.31 21.89
C ALA A 53 -5.07 6.37 22.74
N ALA A 54 -4.98 5.04 22.52
CA ALA A 54 -5.69 4.05 23.32
C ALA A 54 -5.23 4.06 24.78
N GLU A 55 -3.92 4.16 25.04
CA GLU A 55 -3.40 4.22 26.42
C GLU A 55 -3.95 5.41 27.20
N ARG A 56 -4.05 6.58 26.56
CA ARG A 56 -4.62 7.78 27.20
C ARG A 56 -6.12 7.65 27.45
N LEU A 57 -6.85 7.05 26.51
CA LEU A 57 -8.29 6.86 26.62
C LEU A 57 -8.65 5.84 27.72
N PHE A 58 -7.98 4.70 27.75
CA PHE A 58 -8.26 3.60 28.66
C PHE A 58 -7.43 3.63 29.96
N LYS A 59 -6.42 4.50 30.03
CA LYS A 59 -5.49 4.64 31.18
C LYS A 59 -4.75 3.34 31.52
N GLN A 60 -4.47 2.53 30.50
CA GLN A 60 -3.76 1.26 30.63
C GLN A 60 -2.86 1.03 29.42
N ALA A 61 -1.76 0.29 29.62
CA ALA A 61 -0.89 -0.16 28.53
C ALA A 61 -1.61 -1.21 27.66
N HIS A 62 -1.26 -1.25 26.38
CA HIS A 62 -1.77 -2.25 25.43
C HIS A 62 -0.60 -3.05 24.84
N PRO A 63 -0.83 -4.31 24.41
CA PRO A 63 0.19 -5.06 23.70
C PRO A 63 0.52 -4.39 22.36
N ASP A 64 1.74 -4.65 21.86
CA ASP A 64 2.17 -4.15 20.56
C ASP A 64 1.22 -4.64 19.45
N LEU A 65 0.72 -3.69 18.66
CA LEU A 65 -0.27 -3.94 17.62
C LEU A 65 0.25 -4.95 16.59
N PHE A 66 1.46 -4.73 16.07
CA PHE A 66 1.99 -5.56 14.99
C PHE A 66 2.40 -6.95 15.47
N GLN A 67 2.96 -7.06 16.68
CA GLN A 67 3.23 -8.38 17.28
C GLN A 67 1.94 -9.17 17.48
N THR A 68 0.88 -8.51 17.94
CA THR A 68 -0.43 -9.15 18.12
C THR A 68 -1.01 -9.62 16.78
N VAL A 69 -0.92 -8.78 15.74
CA VAL A 69 -1.37 -9.14 14.39
C VAL A 69 -0.56 -10.30 13.83
N LEU A 70 0.77 -10.29 13.98
CA LEU A 70 1.65 -11.37 13.53
C LEU A 70 1.36 -12.69 14.24
N ALA A 71 1.11 -12.66 15.54
CA ALA A 71 0.75 -13.85 16.31
C ALA A 71 -0.59 -14.48 15.88
N LEU A 72 -1.51 -13.66 15.35
CA LEU A 72 -2.83 -14.09 14.86
C LEU A 72 -2.85 -14.38 13.37
N MET A 73 -1.82 -13.97 12.63
CA MET A 73 -1.77 -14.12 11.18
C MET A 73 -1.56 -15.61 10.84
N PRO A 74 -2.42 -16.20 10.00
CA PRO A 74 -2.22 -17.58 9.56
C PRO A 74 -0.98 -17.69 8.67
N ASP A 75 -0.49 -18.91 8.48
CA ASP A 75 0.60 -19.19 7.56
C ASP A 75 0.29 -18.61 6.17
N LEU A 76 1.25 -17.86 5.63
CA LEU A 76 1.12 -17.29 4.31
C LEU A 76 1.05 -18.41 3.26
N PRO A 77 0.18 -18.29 2.25
CA PRO A 77 0.10 -19.29 1.20
C PRO A 77 1.45 -19.43 0.50
N LEU A 78 1.82 -20.66 0.18
CA LEU A 78 3.04 -20.93 -0.59
C LEU A 78 3.00 -20.17 -1.92
N PRO A 79 4.15 -19.70 -2.41
CA PRO A 79 4.23 -19.04 -3.70
C PRO A 79 3.62 -19.92 -4.78
N ARG A 80 2.85 -19.30 -5.69
CA ARG A 80 2.25 -20.00 -6.83
C ARG A 80 3.34 -20.77 -7.57
N ARG A 81 3.22 -22.10 -7.61
CA ARG A 81 4.04 -22.93 -8.50
C ARG A 81 3.69 -22.56 -9.94
N ARG A 82 4.55 -21.76 -10.58
CA ARG A 82 4.44 -21.51 -12.02
C ARG A 82 4.73 -22.82 -12.74
N ALA A 83 3.85 -23.20 -13.66
CA ALA A 83 4.21 -24.22 -14.64
C ALA A 83 5.50 -23.74 -15.32
N LYS A 84 6.48 -24.64 -15.49
CA LYS A 84 7.65 -24.33 -16.31
C LYS A 84 7.11 -23.88 -17.67
N SER A 85 7.49 -22.68 -18.12
CA SER A 85 7.22 -22.26 -19.49
C SER A 85 7.74 -23.38 -20.38
N SER A 86 6.87 -24.01 -21.17
CA SER A 86 7.37 -24.77 -22.30
C SER A 86 8.16 -23.77 -23.14
N ILE A 87 9.43 -24.07 -23.40
CA ILE A 87 10.18 -23.29 -24.37
C ILE A 87 9.36 -23.41 -25.66
N SER A 88 8.86 -22.29 -26.15
CA SER A 88 8.12 -22.28 -27.40
C SER A 88 9.06 -22.84 -28.48
N PRO A 89 8.64 -23.81 -29.31
CA PRO A 89 9.50 -24.39 -30.35
C PRO A 89 9.97 -23.36 -31.41
N ILE A 90 9.50 -22.11 -31.33
CA ILE A 90 9.99 -20.96 -32.10
C ILE A 90 11.40 -20.55 -31.67
N LEU A 91 11.74 -20.65 -30.38
CA LEU A 91 13.04 -20.23 -29.84
C LEU A 91 14.16 -21.27 -30.05
N THR A 92 13.80 -22.49 -30.48
CA THR A 92 14.76 -23.55 -30.84
C THR A 92 15.00 -23.67 -32.34
N LYS A 93 14.43 -22.78 -33.17
CA LYS A 93 14.70 -22.76 -34.60
C LYS A 93 16.08 -22.15 -34.86
N PRO A 94 16.97 -22.81 -35.63
CA PRO A 94 18.24 -22.22 -36.03
C PRO A 94 17.95 -21.00 -36.92
N GLY A 95 18.28 -19.79 -36.43
CA GLY A 95 18.12 -18.54 -37.18
C GLY A 95 17.56 -17.34 -36.41
N VAL A 96 17.16 -17.48 -35.14
CA VAL A 96 16.72 -16.33 -34.31
C VAL A 96 17.91 -15.85 -33.47
N PRO A 97 18.39 -14.59 -33.62
CA PRO A 97 19.46 -14.06 -32.78
C PRO A 97 18.97 -13.84 -31.33
N ALA A 98 19.88 -14.02 -30.38
CA ALA A 98 19.66 -13.87 -28.93
C ALA A 98 19.38 -12.41 -28.52
#